data_AF-A0A6G4WI71-F1
#
_entry.id   AF-A0A6G4WI71-F1
#
_cell.length_a   1.000
_cell.length_b   1.000
_cell.length_c   1.000
_cell.angle_alpha   90.00
_cell.angle_beta   90.00
_cell.angle_gamma   90.00
#
_symmetry.space_group_name_H-M   'P 1'
#
loop_
_entity.id
_entity.type
_entity.pdbx_description
1 polymer ?
#
loop_
_entity_poly.entity_id
_entity_poly.type
_entity_poly.pdbx_seq_one_letter_code
_entity_poly.pdbx_strand_id
1 'polypeptide(L)'
;MIIDDVVATGRSLARNVTEFVQAHVTLLAETQPLIVVHSLFATEQGIDSVRTAISALAYDRIDFRAGEILTEDAFAFAGETGVFGTVGDRDRAKALAEDIGTTIYPNNPLGYGGRGLLLVLPMTVPNNTLPILHSRSRIGTPGWQPLFERLVN
;
A
#
# COMPACT_ATOMS: atom_id res chain seq x y z
N MET A 1 11.02 3.98 17.89
CA MET A 1 9.87 4.39 17.07
C MET A 1 10.12 3.93 15.65
N ILE A 2 9.12 3.31 15.02
CA ILE A 2 9.16 2.86 13.62
C ILE A 2 8.12 3.68 12.87
N ILE A 3 8.49 4.27 11.72
CA ILE A 3 7.60 5.09 10.90
C ILE A 3 7.52 4.48 9.50
N ASP A 4 6.31 4.40 8.96
CA ASP A 4 6.05 4.05 7.56
C ASP A 4 5.06 5.06 6.95
N ASP A 5 5.17 5.37 5.67
CA ASP A 5 4.27 6.34 5.06
C ASP A 5 2.89 5.72 4.81
N VAL A 6 2.85 4.48 4.31
CA VAL A 6 1.60 3.82 3.87
C VAL A 6 1.59 2.34 4.20
N VAL A 7 0.59 1.94 4.98
CA VAL A 7 0.31 0.53 5.31
C VAL A 7 -0.90 0.04 4.50
N ALA A 8 -0.63 -0.35 3.24
CA ALA A 8 -1.67 -0.92 2.37
C ALA A 8 -1.96 -2.39 2.73
N THR A 9 -1.14 -3.33 2.27
CA THR A 9 -1.34 -4.76 2.62
C THR A 9 -0.85 -5.11 4.03
N GLY A 10 -0.08 -4.24 4.67
CA GLY A 10 0.56 -4.52 5.96
C GLY A 10 1.76 -5.48 5.92
N ARG A 11 1.95 -6.25 4.85
CA ARG A 11 2.97 -7.32 4.77
C ARG A 11 4.40 -6.86 5.04
N SER A 12 4.84 -5.77 4.40
CA SER A 12 6.22 -5.28 4.56
C SER A 12 6.49 -4.82 5.99
N LEU A 13 5.60 -3.99 6.55
CA LEU A 13 5.74 -3.50 7.91
C LEU A 13 5.66 -4.64 8.93
N ALA A 14 4.69 -5.55 8.79
CA ALA A 14 4.52 -6.71 9.67
C ALA A 14 5.78 -7.60 9.70
N ARG A 15 6.37 -7.87 8.54
CA ARG A 15 7.64 -8.61 8.44
C ARG A 15 8.77 -7.86 9.12
N ASN A 16 8.97 -6.59 8.79
CA ASN A 16 10.09 -5.80 9.33
C ASN A 16 10.00 -5.63 10.86
N VAL A 17 8.79 -5.45 11.41
CA VAL A 17 8.57 -5.40 12.87
C VAL A 17 8.88 -6.75 13.52
N THR A 18 8.40 -7.85 12.93
CA THR A 18 8.69 -9.20 13.41
C THR A 18 10.19 -9.48 13.44
N GLU A 19 10.89 -9.21 12.33
CA GLU A 19 12.33 -9.39 12.21
C GLU A 19 13.10 -8.52 13.22
N PHE A 20 12.70 -7.26 13.38
CA PHE A 20 13.30 -6.36 14.37
C PHE A 20 13.16 -6.91 15.80
N VAL A 21 11.97 -7.34 16.20
CA VAL A 21 11.71 -7.85 17.55
C VAL A 21 12.47 -9.14 17.81
N GLN A 22 12.47 -10.07 16.85
CA GLN A 22 13.21 -11.33 16.96
C GLN A 22 14.72 -11.10 17.08
N ALA A 23 15.27 -10.18 16.30
CA ALA A 23 16.71 -9.86 16.33
C ALA A 23 17.16 -9.19 17.65
N HIS A 24 16.26 -8.57 18.39
CA HIS A 24 16.59 -7.78 19.59
C HIS A 24 15.91 -8.28 20.87
N VAL A 25 15.43 -9.54 20.88
CA VAL A 25 14.60 -10.07 21.97
C VAL A 25 15.24 -9.93 23.36
N THR A 26 16.54 -10.17 23.50
CA THR A 26 17.26 -10.05 24.78
C THR A 26 17.24 -8.61 25.30
N LEU A 27 17.57 -7.64 24.44
CA LEU A 27 17.59 -6.22 24.81
C LEU A 27 16.18 -5.73 25.15
N LEU A 28 15.17 -6.16 24.39
CA LEU A 28 13.77 -5.81 24.63
C LEU A 28 13.28 -6.39 25.95
N ALA A 29 13.68 -7.63 26.29
CA ALA A 29 13.32 -8.27 27.55
C ALA A 29 13.93 -7.53 28.76
N GLU A 30 15.17 -7.05 28.64
CA GLU A 30 15.88 -6.34 29.72
C GLU A 30 15.37 -4.90 29.93
N THR A 31 15.20 -4.16 28.83
CA THR A 31 14.92 -2.72 28.89
C THR A 31 13.42 -2.38 28.83
N GLN A 32 12.59 -3.33 28.40
CA GLN A 32 11.12 -3.21 28.31
C GLN A 32 10.63 -1.89 27.65
N PRO A 33 11.21 -1.42 26.53
CA PRO A 33 10.81 -0.15 25.92
C PRO A 33 9.47 -0.26 25.21
N LEU A 34 8.63 0.77 25.26
CA LEU A 34 7.47 0.82 24.37
C LEU A 34 7.93 1.05 22.93
N ILE A 35 7.63 0.11 22.04
CA ILE A 35 7.83 0.28 20.59
C ILE A 35 6.56 0.87 20.00
N VAL A 36 6.62 2.13 19.60
CA VAL A 36 5.55 2.76 18.81
C VAL A 36 5.86 2.59 17.34
N VAL A 37 4.93 1.97 16.61
CA VAL A 37 4.90 1.85 15.16
C VAL A 37 3.82 2.78 14.63
N HIS A 38 4.18 3.72 13.77
CA HIS A 38 3.25 4.72 13.25
C HIS A 38 3.23 4.73 11.73
N SER A 39 2.04 4.85 11.15
CA SER A 39 1.89 5.12 9.72
C SER A 39 1.07 6.36 9.44
N LEU A 40 1.43 7.12 8.39
CA LEU A 40 0.62 8.27 7.98
C LEU A 40 -0.74 7.82 7.44
N PHE A 41 -0.74 6.83 6.53
CA PHE A 41 -1.95 6.24 5.98
C PHE A 41 -1.97 4.73 6.19
N ALA A 42 -3.15 4.15 6.42
CA ALA A 42 -3.31 2.70 6.45
C ALA A 42 -4.68 2.29 5.91
N THR A 43 -4.76 1.12 5.28
CA THR A 43 -6.06 0.48 4.99
C THR A 43 -6.47 -0.41 6.16
N GLU A 44 -7.76 -0.65 6.38
CA GLU A 44 -8.25 -1.55 7.45
C GLU A 44 -7.55 -2.91 7.43
N GLN A 45 -7.49 -3.55 6.25
CA GLN A 45 -6.80 -4.82 6.08
C GLN A 45 -5.29 -4.75 6.43
N GLY A 46 -4.65 -3.61 6.14
CA GLY A 46 -3.26 -3.36 6.48
C GLY A 46 -3.05 -3.26 7.99
N ILE A 47 -3.95 -2.55 8.67
CA ILE A 47 -3.99 -2.43 10.13
C ILE A 47 -4.14 -3.82 10.75
N ASP A 48 -5.11 -4.60 10.30
CA ASP A 48 -5.39 -5.93 10.83
C ASP A 48 -4.21 -6.89 10.63
N SER A 49 -3.57 -6.84 9.46
CA SER A 49 -2.39 -7.66 9.17
C SER A 49 -1.23 -7.34 10.11
N VAL A 50 -0.96 -6.05 10.35
CA VAL A 50 0.13 -5.61 11.25
C VAL A 50 -0.20 -5.94 12.71
N ARG A 51 -1.43 -5.69 13.16
CA ARG A 51 -1.87 -6.02 14.52
C ARG A 51 -1.82 -7.53 14.79
N THR A 52 -2.27 -8.34 13.83
CA THR A 52 -2.19 -9.79 13.93
C THR A 52 -0.74 -10.24 14.08
N ALA A 53 0.17 -9.74 13.24
CA ALA A 53 1.59 -10.06 13.34
C ALA A 53 2.20 -9.63 14.68
N ILE A 54 1.88 -8.42 15.17
CA ILE A 54 2.34 -7.93 16.47
C ILE A 54 1.83 -8.82 17.60
N SER A 55 0.54 -9.20 17.58
CA SER A 55 -0.07 -10.03 18.63
C SER A 55 0.52 -11.43 18.73
N ALA A 56 1.17 -11.92 17.66
CA ALA A 56 1.85 -13.20 17.63
C ALA A 56 3.29 -13.16 18.21
N LEU A 57 3.81 -11.97 18.53
CA LEU A 57 5.15 -11.81 19.09
C LEU A 57 5.15 -12.06 20.60
N ALA A 58 6.24 -12.62 21.11
CA ALA A 58 6.45 -12.78 22.55
C ALA A 58 6.62 -11.44 23.29
N TYR A 59 6.90 -10.35 22.55
CA TYR A 59 7.06 -9.01 23.08
C TYR A 59 5.77 -8.20 22.89
N ASP A 60 5.11 -7.86 24.00
CA ASP A 60 3.76 -7.28 24.01
C ASP A 60 3.73 -5.74 24.10
N ARG A 61 4.88 -5.09 24.36
CA ARG A 61 4.99 -3.63 24.46
C ARG A 61 5.18 -2.97 23.10
N ILE A 62 4.28 -3.28 22.17
CA ILE A 62 4.26 -2.72 20.82
C ILE A 62 2.88 -2.11 20.56
N ASP A 63 2.87 -0.84 20.18
CA ASP A 63 1.65 -0.11 19.85
C ASP A 63 1.69 0.34 18.39
N PHE A 64 0.68 -0.05 17.61
CA PHE A 64 0.55 0.35 16.21
C PHE A 64 -0.57 1.38 16.05
N ARG A 65 -0.21 2.52 15.44
CA ARG A 65 -1.11 3.65 15.20
C ARG A 65 -1.08 4.06 13.74
N ALA A 66 -2.25 4.22 13.14
CA ALA A 66 -2.40 4.89 11.84
C ALA A 66 -2.89 6.33 12.06
N GLY A 67 -2.38 7.28 11.27
CA GLY A 67 -2.86 8.66 11.23
C GLY A 67 -4.23 8.74 10.56
N GLU A 68 -4.27 8.41 9.27
CA GLU A 68 -5.49 8.35 8.47
C GLU A 68 -5.79 6.91 8.03
N ILE A 69 -7.05 6.51 8.16
CA ILE A 69 -7.54 5.20 7.72
C ILE A 69 -8.25 5.38 6.38
N LEU A 70 -7.72 4.72 5.36
CA LEU A 70 -8.24 4.74 3.99
C LEU A 70 -9.40 3.76 3.87
N THR A 71 -10.59 4.30 3.62
CA THR A 71 -11.83 3.57 3.39
C THR A 71 -11.99 3.18 1.92
N GLU A 72 -13.10 2.52 1.55
CA GLU A 72 -13.34 2.02 0.19
C GLU A 72 -13.27 3.10 -0.90
N ASP A 73 -13.64 4.33 -0.58
CA ASP A 73 -13.57 5.49 -1.47
C ASP A 73 -12.13 5.84 -1.92
N ALA A 74 -11.13 5.43 -1.14
CA ALA A 74 -9.73 5.56 -1.51
C ALA A 74 -9.28 4.53 -2.55
N PHE A 75 -10.15 3.63 -3.03
CA PHE A 75 -9.83 2.63 -4.04
C PHE A 75 -10.65 2.87 -5.31
N ALA A 76 -9.98 2.94 -6.46
CA ALA A 76 -10.61 3.28 -7.74
C ALA A 76 -11.77 2.35 -8.10
N PHE A 77 -11.67 1.08 -7.73
CA PHE A 77 -12.60 0.02 -8.15
C PHE A 77 -13.29 -0.68 -6.97
N ALA A 78 -13.25 -0.12 -5.77
CA ALA A 78 -13.99 -0.67 -4.63
C ALA A 78 -15.47 -0.22 -4.65
N GLY A 79 -16.30 -0.92 -3.88
CA GLY A 79 -17.75 -0.69 -3.86
C GLY A 79 -18.44 -1.15 -5.15
N GLU A 80 -19.78 -1.05 -5.16
CA GLU A 80 -20.61 -1.52 -6.28
C GLU A 80 -20.33 -0.74 -7.58
N THR A 81 -20.24 0.59 -7.50
CA THR A 81 -19.91 1.44 -8.65
C THR A 81 -18.58 2.17 -8.48
N GLY A 82 -18.04 2.25 -7.25
CA GLY A 82 -16.85 3.03 -6.93
C GLY A 82 -17.01 4.49 -7.32
N VAL A 83 -16.00 5.03 -8.01
CA VAL A 83 -16.04 6.41 -8.56
C VAL A 83 -16.82 6.51 -9.88
N PHE A 84 -17.37 5.41 -10.38
CA PHE A 84 -18.04 5.34 -11.68
C PHE A 84 -19.56 5.43 -11.53
N GLY A 85 -20.25 5.79 -12.62
CA GLY A 85 -21.71 5.92 -12.64
C GLY A 85 -22.44 4.56 -12.61
N THR A 86 -21.80 3.50 -13.09
CA THR A 86 -22.39 2.16 -13.15
C THR A 86 -21.34 1.08 -12.88
N VAL A 87 -21.81 -0.11 -12.47
CA VAL A 87 -20.99 -1.32 -12.32
C VAL A 87 -20.26 -1.65 -13.63
N GLY A 88 -20.96 -1.54 -14.76
CA GLY A 88 -20.39 -1.83 -16.08
C GLY A 88 -19.26 -0.87 -16.46
N ASP A 89 -19.40 0.41 -16.15
CA ASP A 89 -18.34 1.39 -16.38
C ASP A 89 -17.12 1.13 -15.49
N ARG A 90 -17.35 0.80 -14.21
CA ARG A 90 -16.28 0.42 -13.27
C ARG A 90 -15.50 -0.78 -13.79
N ASP A 91 -16.19 -1.83 -14.21
CA ASP A 91 -15.56 -3.08 -14.65
C ASP A 91 -14.80 -2.89 -15.98
N ARG A 92 -15.39 -2.14 -16.91
CA ARG A 92 -14.72 -1.76 -18.16
C ARG A 92 -13.48 -0.90 -17.90
N ALA A 93 -13.57 0.08 -17.01
CA ALA A 93 -12.45 0.93 -16.63
C ALA A 93 -11.35 0.13 -15.92
N LYS A 94 -11.71 -0.82 -15.06
CA LYS A 94 -10.77 -1.72 -14.40
C LYS A 94 -10.04 -2.60 -15.41
N ALA A 95 -10.75 -3.24 -16.33
CA ALA A 95 -10.14 -4.06 -17.38
C ALA A 95 -9.17 -3.24 -18.24
N LEU A 96 -9.57 -2.03 -18.63
CA LEU A 96 -8.69 -1.12 -19.38
C LEU A 96 -7.44 -0.73 -18.57
N ALA A 97 -7.60 -0.45 -17.28
CA ALA A 97 -6.48 -0.13 -16.40
C ALA A 97 -5.54 -1.33 -16.20
N GLU A 98 -6.06 -2.55 -16.15
CA GLU A 98 -5.27 -3.79 -16.08
C GLU A 98 -4.49 -4.03 -17.37
N ASP A 99 -5.14 -3.91 -18.53
CA ASP A 99 -4.51 -4.10 -19.84
C ASP A 99 -3.34 -3.14 -20.06
N ILE A 100 -3.59 -1.84 -19.86
CA ILE A 100 -2.56 -0.81 -20.01
C ILE A 100 -1.51 -0.96 -18.89
N GLY A 101 -1.96 -1.17 -17.66
CA GLY A 101 -1.10 -1.35 -16.49
C GLY A 101 -0.12 -2.50 -16.64
N THR A 102 -0.51 -3.58 -17.34
CA THR A 102 0.35 -4.74 -17.61
C THR A 102 1.54 -4.37 -18.50
N THR A 103 1.37 -3.39 -19.40
CA THR A 103 2.48 -2.88 -20.23
C THR A 103 3.48 -2.04 -19.43
N ILE A 104 3.07 -1.55 -18.25
CA ILE A 104 3.86 -0.67 -17.37
C ILE A 104 4.52 -1.49 -16.24
N TYR A 105 3.71 -2.19 -15.45
CA TYR A 105 4.14 -3.10 -14.37
C TYR A 105 3.40 -4.44 -14.47
N PRO A 106 3.96 -5.44 -15.18
CA PRO A 106 3.29 -6.72 -15.43
C PRO A 106 2.80 -7.45 -14.18
N ASN A 107 3.55 -7.34 -13.07
CA ASN A 107 3.23 -8.05 -11.83
C ASN A 107 2.23 -7.31 -10.93
N ASN A 108 2.01 -6.01 -11.17
CA ASN A 108 1.16 -5.16 -10.33
C ASN A 108 0.46 -4.09 -11.21
N PRO A 109 -0.37 -4.50 -12.18
CA PRO A 109 -0.94 -3.59 -13.17
C PRO A 109 -1.90 -2.55 -12.57
N LEU A 110 -2.46 -2.83 -11.39
CA LEU A 110 -3.30 -1.92 -10.61
C LEU A 110 -2.58 -1.35 -9.36
N GLY A 111 -1.26 -1.35 -9.35
CA GLY A 111 -0.47 -0.97 -8.18
C GLY A 111 -0.28 -2.15 -7.22
N TYR A 112 0.52 -1.93 -6.18
CA TYR A 112 0.95 -3.00 -5.27
C TYR A 112 -0.23 -3.73 -4.61
N GLY A 113 -0.27 -5.06 -4.79
CA GLY A 113 -1.36 -5.89 -4.29
C GLY A 113 -2.67 -5.79 -5.08
N GLY A 114 -2.64 -5.17 -6.27
CA GLY A 114 -3.78 -5.12 -7.20
C GLY A 114 -4.96 -4.27 -6.73
N ARG A 115 -4.73 -3.34 -5.80
CA ARG A 115 -5.81 -2.66 -5.08
C ARG A 115 -6.32 -1.39 -5.77
N GLY A 116 -5.53 -0.77 -6.64
CA GLY A 116 -5.93 0.47 -7.30
C GLY A 116 -6.22 1.60 -6.31
N LEU A 117 -5.37 1.76 -5.30
CA LEU A 117 -5.50 2.85 -4.33
C LEU A 117 -5.41 4.21 -5.06
N LEU A 118 -6.08 5.23 -4.57
CA LEU A 118 -6.10 6.57 -5.13
C LEU A 118 -5.29 7.52 -4.23
N LEU A 119 -4.05 7.13 -3.91
CA LEU A 119 -3.18 7.88 -3.02
C LEU A 119 -1.92 8.34 -3.77
N VAL A 120 -1.73 9.66 -3.90
CA VAL A 120 -0.54 10.22 -4.52
C VAL A 120 0.32 10.88 -3.46
N LEU A 121 1.54 10.39 -3.29
CA LEU A 121 2.53 10.98 -2.38
C LEU A 121 3.67 11.63 -3.18
N PRO A 122 4.29 12.70 -2.66
CA PRO A 122 5.31 13.44 -3.41
C PRO A 122 6.57 12.62 -3.69
N MET A 123 6.94 11.65 -2.85
CA MET A 123 8.18 10.86 -2.94
C MET A 123 7.96 9.34 -2.77
N THR A 124 9.05 8.57 -2.89
CA THR A 124 9.26 7.10 -3.01
C THR A 124 8.53 6.18 -2.01
N VAL A 125 7.21 6.22 -1.97
CA VAL A 125 6.39 5.22 -1.27
C VAL A 125 5.93 4.16 -2.27
N PRO A 126 5.90 2.85 -1.92
CA PRO A 126 5.40 1.80 -2.81
C PRO A 126 4.05 2.21 -3.43
N ASN A 127 4.03 2.21 -4.76
CA ASN A 127 2.87 2.67 -5.53
C ASN A 127 1.72 1.70 -5.38
N ASN A 128 0.88 1.93 -4.38
CA ASN A 128 -0.43 1.32 -4.26
C ASN A 128 -1.42 1.91 -5.29
N THR A 129 -1.02 3.00 -5.96
CA THR A 129 -1.80 3.72 -6.97
C THR A 129 -1.67 3.14 -8.37
N LEU A 130 -2.71 3.37 -9.18
CA LEU A 130 -2.79 2.94 -10.57
C LEU A 130 -1.59 3.45 -11.38
N PRO A 131 -0.76 2.53 -11.93
CA PRO A 131 0.40 2.87 -12.74
C PRO A 131 0.09 3.77 -13.93
N ILE A 132 -1.09 3.59 -14.54
CA ILE A 132 -1.54 4.36 -15.71
C ILE A 132 -1.61 5.87 -15.42
N LEU A 133 -1.75 6.26 -14.15
CA LEU A 133 -1.83 7.67 -13.78
C LEU A 133 -0.47 8.36 -13.77
N HIS A 134 0.61 7.62 -13.49
CA HIS A 134 1.89 8.24 -13.11
C HIS A 134 3.14 7.67 -13.77
N SER A 135 3.06 6.51 -14.44
CA SER A 135 4.22 5.82 -15.03
C SER A 135 4.07 5.67 -16.55
N ARG A 136 5.18 5.85 -17.28
CA ARG A 136 5.26 5.55 -18.71
C ARG A 136 5.40 4.05 -18.95
N SER A 137 4.83 3.58 -20.06
CA SER A 137 5.17 2.24 -20.55
C SER A 137 6.57 2.24 -21.15
N ARG A 138 7.33 1.16 -20.91
CA ARG A 138 8.61 0.89 -21.58
C ARG A 138 8.45 0.03 -22.85
N ILE A 139 7.22 -0.40 -23.13
CA ILE A 139 6.87 -1.39 -24.16
C ILE A 139 5.73 -0.85 -25.05
N GLY A 140 5.86 -1.01 -26.37
CA GLY A 140 4.86 -0.58 -27.36
C GLY A 140 5.14 0.81 -27.95
N THR A 141 4.78 1.01 -29.22
CA THR A 141 4.98 2.28 -29.95
C THR A 141 3.65 2.75 -30.55
N PRO A 142 3.11 3.93 -30.16
CA PRO A 142 3.59 4.79 -29.08
C PRO A 142 3.28 4.18 -27.69
N GLY A 143 4.25 4.26 -26.78
CA GLY A 143 4.07 3.78 -25.40
C GLY A 143 3.12 4.67 -24.61
N TRP A 144 2.49 4.11 -23.56
CA TRP A 144 1.60 4.85 -22.68
C TRP A 144 2.27 6.09 -22.08
N GLN A 145 1.57 7.21 -22.12
CA GLN A 145 1.98 8.48 -21.51
C GLN A 145 1.03 8.82 -20.35
N PRO A 146 1.53 8.92 -19.11
CA PRO A 146 0.70 9.22 -17.95
C PRO A 146 0.30 10.70 -17.90
N LEU A 147 -0.86 10.97 -17.30
CA LEU A 147 -1.36 12.34 -17.10
C LEU A 147 -0.60 13.07 -15.98
N PHE A 148 -0.19 12.35 -14.93
CA PHE A 148 0.51 12.88 -13.77
C PHE A 148 1.87 12.21 -13.62
N GLU A 149 2.72 12.36 -14.64
CA GLU A 149 4.06 11.78 -14.64
C GLU A 149 4.85 12.20 -13.40
N ARG A 150 5.40 11.22 -12.69
CA ARG A 150 6.28 11.50 -11.54
C ARG A 150 7.70 11.77 -12.04
N LEU A 151 8.31 12.80 -11.46
CA LEU A 151 9.75 13.05 -11.62
C LEU A 151 10.50 11.83 -11.08
N VAL A 152 11.27 11.19 -11.96
CA VAL A 152 12.18 10.11 -11.57
C VAL A 152 13.50 10.79 -11.18
N ASN A 153 13.89 10.69 -9.91
CA ASN A 153 15.25 11.06 -9.49
C ASN A 153 16.25 10.00 -9.97
#